data_AF-A0ABD3NJ09-F1
#
_entry.id   AF-A0ABD3NJ09-F1
#
_cell.length_a   1.000
_cell.length_b   1.000
_cell.length_c   1.000
_cell.angle_alpha   90.00
_cell.angle_beta   90.00
_cell.angle_gamma   90.00
#
_symmetry.space_group_name_H-M   'P 1'
#
loop_
_entity.id
_entity.type
_entity.pdbx_description
1 polymer ?
#
loop_
_entity_poly.entity_id
_entity_poly.type
_entity_poly.pdbx_seq_one_letter_code
_entity_poly.pdbx_strand_id
1 'polypeptide(L)'
;MKFVYYTLLSAWAAAAASEQPGRSSFTFNFEDGLQRDLKKTIVSCDPKTEETCYDETYTTAVSCALISDGGCPCPEGQERCGADLANGCVGWCTDLCCDWTNEYACYGDINFKACATYGDGCPCPEGQSECYLGFCSNACCDMSTEEYCYGPDNTSFCAPFADGGCPCPDGQERCGAETQSSGWCAVECCDSYTEETCFEYDDGYSKPYTNQYCAAIVDGGCPCPGDQVKCDTDLSANYAGWCADVCCDYNTEETCYNPPSCALIADGGCPCPAGQERCGADLANNNTGWCADDCCDLNTEEICYNYTGCISNQYCAAISDGGCPCPDGTERCGADLENNVVGWCDVICCDAATQETCYEYYDNGTYNGYCAAIADGGCPCPDGTERCGADLENNVVGWCDVICCDMATQETCYDWESGTYNGYCAAIADGGCPCPDGTERCGADLENNDVGWCDVICCNATTEETCYDWASGNYTPYCAAITNGGCPKSSGAVSYLHYLEAKYDELPAIIGDNDLGRDMFHKKFALKQKIEALRHSTKLYVMPAELLMSKNPEQYIREKK
;
A
#
# COMPACT_ATOMS: atom_id res chain seq x y z
N MET A 1 -63.08 -37.08 6.93
CA MET A 1 -63.33 -36.07 7.98
C MET A 1 -62.37 -34.91 7.76
N LYS A 2 -62.93 -33.72 7.53
CA LYS A 2 -62.38 -32.36 7.65
C LYS A 2 -61.01 -31.97 7.05
N PHE A 3 -61.16 -31.12 6.01
CA PHE A 3 -60.52 -29.82 5.76
C PHE A 3 -59.08 -29.75 5.21
N VAL A 4 -59.04 -29.53 3.89
CA VAL A 4 -57.97 -28.92 3.09
C VAL A 4 -58.40 -27.48 2.81
N TYR A 5 -57.52 -26.49 3.03
CA TYR A 5 -57.67 -25.12 2.51
C TYR A 5 -56.27 -24.58 2.21
N TYR A 6 -56.03 -24.21 0.96
CA TYR A 6 -55.46 -22.92 0.55
C TYR A 6 -55.30 -22.91 -0.98
N THR A 7 -56.23 -22.27 -1.68
CA THR A 7 -56.02 -21.66 -2.99
C THR A 7 -57.06 -20.57 -3.21
N LEU A 8 -56.61 -19.47 -3.84
CA LEU A 8 -57.37 -18.45 -4.58
C LEU A 8 -58.04 -17.33 -3.80
N LEU A 9 -57.42 -16.15 -3.88
CA LEU A 9 -58.12 -14.86 -3.90
C LEU A 9 -57.58 -14.04 -5.09
N SER A 10 -58.29 -14.15 -6.21
CA SER A 10 -58.27 -13.19 -7.30
C SER A 10 -59.70 -12.79 -7.62
N ALA A 11 -59.85 -11.53 -8.01
CA ALA A 11 -61.07 -10.84 -8.45
C ALA A 11 -62.09 -10.51 -7.35
N TRP A 12 -62.47 -9.24 -7.27
CA TRP A 12 -63.79 -8.74 -7.71
C TRP A 12 -63.80 -7.22 -7.49
N ALA A 13 -63.45 -6.47 -8.53
CA ALA A 13 -63.78 -5.07 -8.69
C ALA A 13 -64.79 -4.96 -9.82
N ALA A 14 -66.07 -4.78 -9.48
CA ALA A 14 -67.04 -4.03 -10.28
C ALA A 14 -68.44 -4.09 -9.63
N ALA A 15 -69.11 -2.95 -9.70
CA ALA A 15 -70.56 -2.74 -9.59
C ALA A 15 -71.18 -2.71 -8.18
N ALA A 16 -71.33 -1.50 -7.65
CA ALA A 16 -72.64 -0.98 -7.25
C ALA A 16 -72.57 0.54 -7.00
N ALA A 17 -72.95 1.31 -8.01
CA ALA A 17 -73.44 2.67 -7.84
C ALA A 17 -74.96 2.59 -7.66
N SER A 18 -75.51 3.12 -6.56
CA SER A 18 -76.88 3.64 -6.45
C SER A 18 -77.16 4.06 -5.00
N GLU A 19 -77.23 5.38 -4.82
CA GLU A 19 -78.14 6.14 -3.92
C GLU A 19 -78.44 5.62 -2.51
N GLN A 20 -78.00 6.36 -1.47
CA GLN A 20 -78.89 7.06 -0.54
C GLN A 20 -78.12 8.12 0.30
N PRO A 21 -78.76 9.26 0.65
CA PRO A 21 -78.10 10.39 1.30
C PRO A 21 -78.21 10.35 2.83
N GLY A 22 -77.11 10.69 3.50
CA GLY A 22 -77.13 11.27 4.84
C GLY A 22 -76.87 10.32 6.00
N ARG A 23 -75.65 10.41 6.57
CA ARG A 23 -75.43 10.67 8.01
C ARG A 23 -73.94 10.71 8.35
N SER A 24 -73.57 11.80 9.02
CA SER A 24 -72.47 11.97 9.98
C SER A 24 -71.08 11.46 9.57
N SER A 25 -70.22 12.42 9.23
CA SER A 25 -68.76 12.33 9.30
C SER A 25 -68.30 11.83 10.68
N PHE A 26 -67.77 10.61 10.72
CA PHE A 26 -66.90 10.15 11.80
C PHE A 26 -65.52 9.93 11.17
N THR A 27 -64.67 10.95 11.27
CA THR A 27 -63.26 10.87 10.91
C THR A 27 -62.55 10.09 12.01
N PHE A 28 -62.17 8.85 11.73
CA PHE A 28 -61.17 8.13 12.51
C PHE A 28 -59.81 8.63 12.03
N ASN A 29 -59.15 9.49 12.81
CA ASN A 29 -57.75 9.86 12.58
C ASN A 29 -56.87 8.65 12.90
N PHE A 30 -56.30 8.05 11.86
CA PHE A 30 -55.36 6.92 11.95
C PHE A 30 -53.89 7.39 11.93
N GLU A 31 -53.63 8.69 12.11
CA GLU A 31 -52.29 9.28 11.94
C GLU A 31 -51.51 9.50 13.25
N ASP A 32 -52.13 9.38 14.44
CA ASP A 32 -51.45 9.75 15.70
C ASP A 32 -50.76 8.58 16.44
N GLY A 33 -50.82 7.35 15.93
CA GLY A 33 -50.38 6.16 16.66
C GLY A 33 -48.98 5.64 16.35
N LEU A 34 -48.39 5.99 15.19
CA LEU A 34 -47.16 5.34 14.68
C LEU A 34 -45.97 6.30 14.48
N GLN A 35 -46.13 7.59 14.78
CA GLN A 35 -45.04 8.58 14.69
C GLN A 35 -44.37 8.94 16.02
N ARG A 36 -44.77 8.36 17.16
CA ARG A 36 -44.20 8.74 18.47
C ARG A 36 -42.96 7.96 18.93
N ASP A 37 -42.65 6.82 18.33
CA ASP A 37 -41.52 5.97 18.81
C ASP A 37 -40.28 5.93 17.90
N LEU A 38 -40.22 6.78 16.85
CA LEU A 38 -39.08 6.79 15.91
C LEU A 38 -38.53 8.19 15.57
N LYS A 39 -38.93 9.25 16.30
CA LYS A 39 -38.13 10.49 16.34
C LYS A 39 -36.95 10.27 17.29
N LYS A 40 -35.98 9.45 16.87
CA LYS A 40 -34.62 9.55 17.38
C LYS A 40 -34.14 10.92 16.92
N THR A 41 -34.15 11.89 17.83
CA THR A 41 -33.67 13.24 17.56
C THR A 41 -32.21 13.14 17.11
N ILE A 42 -31.97 13.26 15.81
CA ILE A 42 -30.61 13.33 15.29
C ILE A 42 -30.06 14.68 15.75
N VAL A 43 -29.04 14.63 16.60
CA VAL A 43 -28.28 15.81 17.00
C VAL A 43 -27.41 16.18 15.81
N SER A 44 -27.68 17.34 15.21
CA SER A 44 -26.87 17.94 14.14
C SER A 44 -26.18 19.16 14.71
N CYS A 45 -24.85 19.15 14.70
CA CYS A 45 -24.01 20.23 15.21
C CYS A 45 -23.30 20.93 14.04
N ASP A 46 -23.10 22.24 14.13
CA ASP A 46 -22.28 22.95 13.14
C ASP A 46 -20.80 22.61 13.37
N PRO A 47 -20.12 21.87 12.47
CA PRO A 47 -18.75 21.43 12.70
C PRO A 47 -17.74 22.59 12.76
N LYS A 48 -18.11 23.82 12.36
CA LYS A 48 -17.26 25.01 12.46
C LYS A 48 -17.33 25.70 13.81
N THR A 49 -18.45 25.57 14.52
CA THR A 49 -18.71 26.33 15.76
C THR A 49 -19.05 25.46 16.95
N GLU A 50 -19.38 24.19 16.73
CA GLU A 50 -19.84 23.23 17.73
C GLU A 50 -19.14 21.87 17.59
N GLU A 51 -18.79 21.26 18.72
CA GLU A 51 -18.35 19.86 18.83
C GLU A 51 -19.56 18.96 19.09
N THR A 52 -19.62 17.83 18.39
CA THR A 52 -20.63 16.79 18.65
C THR A 52 -20.24 16.00 19.90
N CYS A 53 -21.05 16.08 20.94
CA CYS A 53 -20.83 15.34 22.18
C CYS A 53 -21.51 13.99 22.12
N TYR A 54 -20.76 12.96 22.48
CA TYR A 54 -21.24 11.58 22.54
C TYR A 54 -21.54 11.15 23.97
N ASP A 55 -22.33 10.10 24.11
CA ASP A 55 -22.47 9.37 25.37
C ASP A 55 -21.13 8.77 25.85
N GLU A 56 -21.12 8.25 27.07
CA GLU A 56 -19.94 7.63 27.71
C GLU A 56 -19.36 6.43 26.94
N THR A 57 -20.13 5.84 26.02
CA THR A 57 -19.72 4.74 25.16
C THR A 57 -19.24 5.19 23.78
N TYR A 58 -19.25 6.50 23.49
CA TYR A 58 -18.92 7.07 22.18
C TYR A 58 -19.79 6.54 21.03
N THR A 59 -21.02 6.10 21.31
CA THR A 59 -21.91 5.45 20.33
C THR A 59 -23.05 6.32 19.84
N THR A 60 -23.51 7.27 20.65
CA THR A 60 -24.67 8.11 20.31
C THR A 60 -24.35 9.56 20.58
N ALA A 61 -24.54 10.42 19.57
CA ALA A 61 -24.50 11.87 19.77
C ALA A 61 -25.65 12.30 20.69
N VAL A 62 -25.34 12.98 21.79
CA VAL A 62 -26.29 13.40 22.82
C VAL A 62 -26.52 14.92 22.84
N SER A 63 -25.53 15.71 22.42
CA SER A 63 -25.62 17.18 22.41
C SER A 63 -24.55 17.82 21.51
N CYS A 64 -24.67 19.13 21.30
CA CYS A 64 -23.64 19.97 20.72
C CYS A 64 -23.06 20.89 21.81
N ALA A 65 -21.75 21.16 21.78
CA ALA A 65 -21.10 22.12 22.66
C ALA A 65 -20.30 23.13 21.83
N LEU A 66 -20.40 24.42 22.14
CA LEU A 66 -19.66 25.45 21.40
C LEU A 66 -18.15 25.22 21.54
N ILE A 67 -17.45 25.23 20.41
CA ILE A 67 -15.98 25.15 20.35
C ILE A 67 -15.38 26.28 21.18
N SER A 68 -15.95 27.49 21.09
CA SER A 68 -15.51 28.67 21.87
C SER A 68 -15.62 28.50 23.39
N ASP A 69 -16.47 27.59 23.87
CA ASP A 69 -16.67 27.30 25.28
C ASP A 69 -15.82 26.11 25.75
N GLY A 70 -14.90 25.63 24.90
CA GLY A 70 -14.02 24.50 25.18
C GLY A 70 -14.54 23.14 24.69
N GLY A 71 -15.65 23.11 23.96
CA GLY A 71 -16.22 21.87 23.42
C GLY A 71 -16.89 20.98 24.49
N CYS A 72 -16.95 19.69 24.23
CA CYS A 72 -17.63 18.72 25.10
C CYS A 72 -16.90 18.51 26.44
N PRO A 73 -17.57 18.31 27.57
CA PRO A 73 -16.89 17.98 28.81
C PRO A 73 -16.16 16.63 28.69
N CYS A 74 -14.92 16.55 29.19
CA CYS A 74 -14.22 15.27 29.26
C CYS A 74 -14.82 14.34 30.32
N PRO A 75 -14.73 13.00 30.12
CA PRO A 75 -15.10 12.02 31.14
C PRO A 75 -14.38 12.27 32.47
N GLU A 76 -14.98 11.82 33.57
CA GLU A 76 -14.38 11.96 34.90
C GLU A 76 -12.99 11.30 34.95
N GLY A 77 -11.97 12.08 35.29
CA GLY A 77 -10.56 11.63 35.33
C GLY A 77 -9.73 11.98 34.09
N GLN A 78 -10.35 12.54 33.05
CA GLN A 78 -9.65 13.02 31.85
C GLN A 78 -9.61 14.54 31.79
N GLU A 79 -8.56 15.07 31.16
CA GLU A 79 -8.41 16.46 30.80
C GLU A 79 -8.33 16.62 29.28
N ARG A 80 -8.67 17.83 28.81
CA ARG A 80 -8.72 18.16 27.39
C ARG A 80 -7.36 18.67 26.93
N CYS A 81 -6.73 17.97 26.00
CA CYS A 81 -5.38 18.25 25.51
C CYS A 81 -5.40 18.66 24.04
N GLY A 82 -4.40 19.44 23.62
CA GLY A 82 -4.29 19.89 22.23
C GLY A 82 -5.42 20.83 21.80
N ALA A 83 -6.11 21.48 22.75
CA ALA A 83 -7.12 22.47 22.43
C ALA A 83 -6.44 23.77 21.96
N ASP A 84 -6.69 24.13 20.71
CA ASP A 84 -6.33 25.40 20.12
C ASP A 84 -7.60 26.10 19.64
N LEU A 85 -8.24 26.78 20.58
CA LEU A 85 -9.51 27.49 20.35
C LEU A 85 -9.36 28.63 19.33
N ALA A 86 -8.15 29.14 19.10
CA ALA A 86 -7.92 30.18 18.10
C ALA A 86 -8.03 29.62 16.67
N ASN A 87 -7.65 28.35 16.49
CA ASN A 87 -7.72 27.64 15.21
C ASN A 87 -8.91 26.66 15.12
N GLY A 88 -9.87 26.75 16.04
CA GLY A 88 -11.06 25.90 16.05
C GLY A 88 -10.81 24.45 16.47
N CYS A 89 -9.64 24.12 16.99
CA CYS A 89 -9.33 22.79 17.48
C CYS A 89 -9.79 22.66 18.94
N VAL A 90 -10.81 21.86 19.19
CA VAL A 90 -11.34 21.61 20.54
C VAL A 90 -10.44 20.72 21.39
N GLY A 91 -9.45 20.04 20.79
CA GLY A 91 -8.59 19.08 21.49
C GLY A 91 -9.28 17.72 21.71
N TRP A 92 -8.61 16.82 22.43
CA TRP A 92 -9.11 15.49 22.78
C TRP A 92 -9.00 15.23 24.27
N CYS A 93 -9.86 14.38 24.81
CA CYS A 93 -9.80 13.98 26.20
C CYS A 93 -8.81 12.84 26.41
N THR A 94 -7.91 12.98 27.37
CA THR A 94 -6.97 11.93 27.79
C THR A 94 -6.69 12.07 29.28
N ASP A 95 -6.15 11.02 29.91
CA ASP A 95 -5.85 11.02 31.35
C ASP A 95 -4.64 11.92 31.70
N LEU A 96 -3.89 12.38 30.69
CA LEU A 96 -2.68 13.18 30.86
C LEU A 96 -2.40 14.06 29.63
N CYS A 97 -2.31 15.37 29.83
CA CYS A 97 -1.82 16.34 28.86
C CYS A 97 -0.31 16.57 29.04
N CYS A 98 0.48 16.20 28.04
CA CYS A 98 1.85 16.67 27.93
C CYS A 98 1.91 17.89 27.01
N ASP A 99 2.72 18.89 27.36
CA ASP A 99 3.00 20.01 26.47
C ASP A 99 3.88 19.52 25.31
N TRP A 100 3.29 19.21 24.16
CA TRP A 100 4.01 18.69 22.99
C TRP A 100 5.15 19.60 22.52
N THR A 101 5.13 20.89 22.89
CA THR A 101 6.19 21.86 22.57
C THR A 101 7.48 21.55 23.30
N ASN A 102 7.40 21.06 24.55
CA ASN A 102 8.55 20.93 25.44
C ASN A 102 8.64 19.57 26.16
N GLU A 103 7.60 18.76 26.05
CA GLU A 103 7.40 17.49 26.74
C GLU A 103 6.93 16.41 25.76
N TYR A 104 7.21 15.16 26.10
CA TYR A 104 6.64 13.98 25.45
C TYR A 104 6.02 13.06 26.49
N ALA A 105 5.04 12.28 26.05
CA ALA A 105 4.35 11.33 26.89
C ALA A 105 5.25 10.11 27.15
N CYS A 106 5.53 9.87 28.42
CA CYS A 106 6.18 8.68 28.92
C CYS A 106 5.14 7.59 29.16
N TYR A 107 5.33 6.46 28.50
CA TYR A 107 4.53 5.26 28.71
C TYR A 107 5.41 4.21 29.40
N GLY A 108 5.09 3.92 30.66
CA GLY A 108 5.67 2.79 31.38
C GLY A 108 4.79 1.54 31.25
N ASP A 109 4.95 0.59 32.17
CA ASP A 109 4.03 -0.53 32.35
C ASP A 109 2.58 -0.03 32.38
N ILE A 110 1.61 -0.87 31.96
CA ILE A 110 0.19 -0.61 31.63
C ILE A 110 -0.63 0.45 32.41
N ASN A 111 -0.13 1.01 33.52
CA ASN A 111 -0.76 2.06 34.31
C ASN A 111 0.10 3.32 34.55
N PHE A 112 1.31 3.44 33.99
CA PHE A 112 2.16 4.61 34.18
C PHE A 112 2.17 5.51 32.95
N LYS A 113 1.55 6.69 33.09
CA LYS A 113 1.63 7.80 32.13
C LYS A 113 2.24 9.00 32.85
N ALA A 114 3.30 9.58 32.30
CA ALA A 114 3.93 10.80 32.81
C ALA A 114 4.34 11.69 31.65
N CYS A 115 4.59 12.97 31.90
CA CYS A 115 5.20 13.88 30.93
C CYS A 115 6.66 14.10 31.33
N ALA A 116 7.57 14.04 30.37
CA ALA A 116 8.98 14.38 30.56
C ALA A 116 9.39 15.44 29.56
N THR A 117 10.23 16.38 29.98
CA THR A 117 10.77 17.42 29.11
C THR A 117 11.78 16.84 28.12
N TYR A 118 11.92 17.45 26.94
CA TYR A 118 12.99 17.12 25.98
C TYR A 118 14.38 17.44 26.61
N GLY A 119 14.93 16.48 27.34
CA GLY A 119 16.26 16.57 27.97
C GLY A 119 16.38 15.85 29.31
N ASP A 120 15.28 15.71 30.07
CA ASP A 120 15.30 15.06 31.38
C ASP A 120 15.12 13.53 31.30
N GLY A 121 14.67 13.03 30.15
CA GLY A 121 14.36 11.61 29.96
C GLY A 121 13.08 11.18 30.69
N CYS A 122 12.45 10.10 30.24
CA CYS A 122 11.34 9.53 30.98
C CYS A 122 11.81 8.95 32.32
N PRO A 123 11.15 9.29 33.45
CA PRO A 123 11.47 8.68 34.74
C PRO A 123 11.09 7.21 34.71
N CYS A 124 12.08 6.34 34.47
CA CYS A 124 11.87 4.91 34.46
C CYS A 124 11.80 4.33 35.88
N PRO A 125 10.96 3.30 36.11
CA PRO A 125 10.95 2.54 37.35
C PRO A 125 12.36 2.05 37.73
N GLU A 126 12.64 1.92 39.03
CA GLU A 126 13.93 1.46 39.53
C GLU A 126 14.30 0.10 38.91
N GLY A 127 15.36 0.06 38.09
CA GLY A 127 15.81 -1.12 37.36
C GLY A 127 15.57 -1.09 35.83
N GLN A 128 14.87 -0.09 35.31
CA GLN A 128 14.69 0.13 33.86
C GLN A 128 15.51 1.33 33.37
N SER A 129 15.91 1.30 32.11
CA SER A 129 16.53 2.41 31.39
C SER A 129 15.58 2.92 30.32
N GLU A 130 15.69 4.21 30.01
CA GLU A 130 14.95 4.82 28.91
C GLU A 130 15.54 4.38 27.57
N CYS A 131 14.68 3.84 26.71
CA CYS A 131 15.02 3.41 25.37
C CYS A 131 14.51 4.42 24.33
N TYR A 132 14.72 4.12 23.04
CA TYR A 132 14.27 4.97 21.93
C TYR A 132 12.77 5.32 22.08
N LEU A 133 12.45 6.63 22.00
CA LEU A 133 11.09 7.21 22.15
C LEU A 133 10.47 7.19 23.56
N GLY A 134 11.27 7.15 24.63
CA GLY A 134 10.74 7.32 25.99
C GLY A 134 10.08 6.07 26.58
N PHE A 135 10.25 4.92 25.95
CA PHE A 135 9.83 3.64 26.51
C PHE A 135 10.86 3.16 27.52
N CYS A 136 10.42 2.89 28.74
CA CYS A 136 11.26 2.28 29.76
C CYS A 136 11.27 0.76 29.57
N SER A 137 12.47 0.18 29.46
CA SER A 137 12.65 -1.27 29.39
C SER A 137 13.82 -1.71 30.26
N ASN A 138 13.82 -2.99 30.63
CA ASN A 138 14.95 -3.60 31.35
C ASN A 138 16.22 -3.69 30.47
N ALA A 139 16.08 -3.57 29.15
CA ALA A 139 17.18 -3.54 28.20
C ALA A 139 16.87 -2.58 27.04
N CYS A 140 17.79 -1.65 26.77
CA CYS A 140 17.71 -0.73 25.64
C CYS A 140 18.75 -1.11 24.61
N CYS A 141 18.31 -1.74 23.54
CA CYS A 141 19.19 -2.22 22.48
C CYS A 141 19.29 -1.17 21.39
N ASP A 142 20.51 -0.92 20.92
CA ASP A 142 20.71 -0.18 19.70
C ASP A 142 20.25 -1.05 18.52
N MET A 143 19.07 -0.76 17.97
CA MET A 143 18.46 -1.51 16.86
C MET A 143 19.36 -1.61 15.61
N SER A 144 20.40 -0.77 15.50
CA SER A 144 21.35 -0.83 14.38
C SER A 144 22.56 -1.74 14.64
N THR A 145 22.87 -2.06 15.90
CA THR A 145 24.07 -2.84 16.27
C THR A 145 23.79 -4.04 17.18
N GLU A 146 22.60 -4.13 17.77
CA GLU A 146 22.22 -5.10 18.78
C GLU A 146 20.83 -5.70 18.53
N GLU A 147 20.67 -6.98 18.88
CA GLU A 147 19.40 -7.69 18.92
C GLU A 147 18.83 -7.68 20.33
N TYR A 148 17.50 -7.52 20.45
CA TYR A 148 16.78 -7.65 21.72
C TYR A 148 16.49 -9.13 22.03
N CYS A 149 17.00 -9.62 23.16
CA CYS A 149 17.02 -11.02 23.54
C CYS A 149 16.22 -11.30 24.80
N TYR A 150 15.65 -12.51 24.88
CA TYR A 150 15.01 -13.03 26.09
C TYR A 150 15.84 -14.18 26.67
N GLY A 151 16.25 -14.02 27.93
CA GLY A 151 16.93 -15.06 28.70
C GLY A 151 15.97 -16.17 29.14
N PRO A 152 16.50 -17.33 29.59
CA PRO A 152 15.71 -18.48 30.04
C PRO A 152 14.84 -18.19 31.28
N ASP A 153 15.14 -17.13 32.01
CA ASP A 153 14.40 -16.59 33.16
C ASP A 153 13.51 -15.39 32.80
N ASN A 154 13.24 -15.19 31.51
CA ASN A 154 12.44 -14.09 30.97
C ASN A 154 13.07 -12.70 31.18
N THR A 155 14.38 -12.62 31.46
CA THR A 155 15.10 -11.34 31.50
C THR A 155 15.43 -10.88 30.10
N SER A 156 15.11 -9.63 29.78
CA SER A 156 15.52 -9.02 28.53
C SER A 156 16.98 -8.56 28.58
N PHE A 157 17.74 -8.74 27.50
CA PHE A 157 19.09 -8.21 27.34
C PHE A 157 19.40 -7.91 25.87
N CYS A 158 20.47 -7.17 25.61
CA CYS A 158 20.92 -6.86 24.25
C CYS A 158 22.12 -7.71 23.88
N ALA A 159 22.14 -8.24 22.65
CA ALA A 159 23.27 -8.98 22.12
C ALA A 159 23.76 -8.35 20.81
N PRO A 160 25.04 -7.94 20.71
CA PRO A 160 25.56 -7.35 19.48
C PRO A 160 25.41 -8.28 18.27
N PHE A 161 24.96 -7.76 17.12
CA PHE A 161 24.94 -8.52 15.87
C PHE A 161 26.33 -9.05 15.50
N ALA A 162 27.39 -8.30 15.84
CA ALA A 162 28.78 -8.70 15.63
C ALA A 162 29.21 -9.95 16.41
N ASP A 163 28.56 -10.22 17.55
CA ASP A 163 28.77 -11.43 18.37
C ASP A 163 27.77 -12.53 17.99
N GLY A 164 27.00 -12.32 16.92
CA GLY A 164 25.99 -13.24 16.42
C GLY A 164 24.61 -13.03 17.04
N GLY A 165 24.31 -11.92 17.73
CA GLY A 165 23.00 -11.67 18.32
C GLY A 165 22.63 -12.65 19.45
N CYS A 166 21.34 -12.89 19.69
CA CYS A 166 20.87 -13.69 20.82
C CYS A 166 21.40 -15.14 20.82
N PRO A 167 21.81 -15.70 21.96
CA PRO A 167 22.16 -17.12 22.02
C PRO A 167 20.95 -17.98 21.63
N CYS A 168 21.19 -18.99 20.79
CA CYS A 168 20.14 -19.94 20.43
C CYS A 168 19.85 -20.90 21.58
N PRO A 169 18.60 -21.39 21.71
CA PRO A 169 18.26 -22.45 22.66
C PRO A 169 19.17 -23.67 22.51
N ASP A 170 19.39 -24.40 23.60
CA ASP A 170 20.22 -25.62 23.59
C ASP A 170 19.77 -26.59 22.48
N GLY A 171 20.71 -26.96 21.60
CA GLY A 171 20.45 -27.84 20.45
C GLY A 171 20.06 -27.12 19.16
N GLN A 172 20.06 -25.79 19.14
CA GLN A 172 19.91 -24.99 17.94
C GLN A 172 21.19 -24.21 17.62
N GLU A 173 21.46 -24.03 16.35
CA GLU A 173 22.47 -23.12 15.82
C GLU A 173 21.81 -21.92 15.14
N ARG A 174 22.59 -20.87 14.93
CA ARG A 174 22.10 -19.62 14.35
C ARG A 174 22.34 -19.61 12.85
N CYS A 175 21.26 -19.44 12.10
CA CYS A 175 21.20 -19.50 10.65
C CYS A 175 20.89 -18.14 10.06
N GLY A 176 21.43 -17.83 8.88
CA GLY A 176 21.16 -16.57 8.19
C GLY A 176 21.63 -15.31 8.93
N ALA A 177 22.56 -15.44 9.89
CA ALA A 177 23.19 -14.31 10.53
C ALA A 177 24.15 -13.62 9.55
N GLU A 178 23.90 -12.34 9.28
CA GLU A 178 24.73 -11.48 8.45
C GLU A 178 25.19 -10.26 9.26
N THR A 179 26.08 -9.43 8.73
CA THR A 179 26.59 -8.23 9.44
C THR A 179 25.51 -7.23 9.89
N GLN A 180 24.29 -7.34 9.36
CA GLN A 180 23.12 -6.49 9.70
C GLN A 180 21.86 -7.30 10.01
N SER A 181 21.97 -8.63 10.10
CA SER A 181 20.84 -9.51 10.41
C SER A 181 21.27 -10.44 11.52
N SER A 182 20.49 -10.50 12.60
CA SER A 182 20.71 -11.46 13.66
C SER A 182 20.63 -12.91 13.15
N GLY A 183 19.92 -13.17 12.06
CA GLY A 183 19.58 -14.52 11.68
C GLY A 183 18.51 -15.11 12.61
N TRP A 184 18.26 -16.41 12.50
CA TRP A 184 17.28 -17.12 13.31
C TRP A 184 17.89 -18.39 13.88
N CYS A 185 17.35 -18.87 15.00
CA CYS A 185 17.78 -20.13 15.59
C CYS A 185 17.04 -21.31 14.96
N ALA A 186 17.77 -22.29 14.46
CA ALA A 186 17.22 -23.54 13.93
C ALA A 186 18.07 -24.73 14.43
N VAL A 187 17.50 -25.94 14.43
CA VAL A 187 18.25 -27.15 14.81
C VAL A 187 19.38 -27.44 13.83
N GLU A 188 19.18 -27.08 12.56
CA GLU A 188 20.14 -27.26 11.47
C GLU A 188 19.99 -26.11 10.47
N CYS A 189 21.09 -25.52 10.02
CA CYS A 189 21.08 -24.46 9.03
C CYS A 189 21.13 -25.01 7.60
N CYS A 190 20.00 -24.93 6.90
CA CYS A 190 19.97 -25.28 5.48
C CYS A 190 20.48 -24.12 4.63
N ASP A 191 21.39 -24.41 3.70
CA ASP A 191 21.79 -23.44 2.69
C ASP A 191 20.63 -23.25 1.70
N SER A 192 19.94 -22.12 1.76
CA SER A 192 18.78 -21.82 0.93
C SER A 192 19.03 -21.89 -0.59
N TYR A 193 20.30 -21.90 -1.02
CA TYR A 193 20.67 -22.04 -2.43
C TYR A 193 20.95 -23.46 -2.87
N THR A 194 21.27 -24.37 -1.95
CA THR A 194 21.70 -25.74 -2.30
C THR A 194 20.89 -26.82 -1.58
N GLU A 195 20.13 -26.45 -0.57
CA GLU A 195 19.36 -27.32 0.30
C GLU A 195 17.95 -26.76 0.54
N GLU A 196 16.99 -27.65 0.68
CA GLU A 196 15.63 -27.35 1.08
C GLU A 196 15.44 -27.75 2.56
N THR A 197 14.77 -26.90 3.35
CA THR A 197 14.41 -27.23 4.72
C THR A 197 13.23 -28.18 4.74
N CYS A 198 13.46 -29.40 5.21
CA CYS A 198 12.47 -30.46 5.29
C CYS A 198 11.90 -30.59 6.68
N PHE A 199 10.61 -30.94 6.72
CA PHE A 199 9.89 -31.21 7.96
C PHE A 199 9.40 -32.65 7.92
N GLU A 200 9.71 -33.44 8.94
CA GLU A 200 9.06 -34.73 9.12
C GLU A 200 7.59 -34.51 9.53
N TYR A 201 6.66 -34.91 8.66
CA TYR A 201 5.25 -34.98 8.99
C TYR A 201 5.00 -36.23 9.83
N ASP A 202 4.86 -36.07 11.14
CA ASP A 202 4.27 -37.11 12.00
C ASP A 202 2.77 -37.18 11.66
N ASP A 203 2.29 -38.36 11.31
CA ASP A 203 0.95 -38.64 10.78
C ASP A 203 -0.20 -38.39 11.78
N GLY A 204 0.13 -37.89 12.97
CA GLY A 204 -0.79 -37.46 14.03
C GLY A 204 -0.81 -35.94 14.21
N TYR A 205 -1.90 -35.31 13.79
CA TYR A 205 -2.33 -33.95 14.07
C TYR A 205 -1.66 -33.26 15.29
N SER A 206 -1.10 -32.07 15.08
CA SER A 206 -0.83 -31.01 16.08
C SER A 206 0.36 -31.15 17.04
N LYS A 207 1.58 -31.37 16.53
CA LYS A 207 2.78 -30.88 17.23
C LYS A 207 3.63 -30.00 16.31
N PRO A 208 4.27 -28.94 16.85
CA PRO A 208 5.22 -28.14 16.09
C PRO A 208 6.33 -29.07 15.58
N TYR A 209 6.67 -28.90 14.30
CA TYR A 209 7.65 -29.68 13.55
C TYR A 209 8.95 -29.83 14.34
N THR A 210 9.17 -31.00 14.95
CA THR A 210 10.29 -31.20 15.89
C THR A 210 11.55 -31.72 15.21
N ASN A 211 11.44 -32.26 13.99
CA ASN A 211 12.57 -32.73 13.20
C ASN A 211 12.62 -31.93 11.90
N GLN A 212 13.42 -30.86 11.91
CA GLN A 212 13.89 -30.18 10.71
C GLN A 212 15.17 -30.86 10.25
N TYR A 213 15.31 -31.10 8.95
CA TYR A 213 16.55 -31.56 8.35
C TYR A 213 16.74 -30.91 6.97
N CYS A 214 17.96 -30.84 6.50
CA CYS A 214 18.27 -30.27 5.18
C CYS A 214 18.37 -31.38 4.12
N ALA A 215 17.73 -31.19 2.98
CA ALA A 215 17.89 -32.07 1.82
C ALA A 215 18.46 -31.30 0.64
N ALA A 216 19.53 -31.83 0.04
CA ALA A 216 20.16 -31.20 -1.10
C ALA A 216 19.17 -31.08 -2.28
N ILE A 217 19.04 -29.87 -2.84
CA ILE A 217 18.17 -29.59 -3.98
C ILE A 217 18.59 -30.44 -5.19
N VAL A 218 19.90 -30.65 -5.38
CA VAL A 218 20.47 -31.50 -6.44
C VAL A 218 20.04 -32.97 -6.35
N ASP A 219 19.63 -33.42 -5.17
CA ASP A 219 19.11 -34.77 -4.92
C ASP A 219 17.57 -34.81 -4.97
N GLY A 220 16.92 -33.70 -5.38
CA GLY A 220 15.47 -33.55 -5.47
C GLY A 220 14.83 -32.84 -4.25
N GLY A 221 15.63 -32.37 -3.29
CA GLY A 221 15.14 -31.70 -2.08
C GLY A 221 14.31 -32.63 -1.17
N CYS A 222 13.37 -32.05 -0.42
CA CYS A 222 12.52 -32.78 0.52
C CYS A 222 11.57 -33.78 -0.15
N PRO A 223 11.39 -34.99 0.40
CA PRO A 223 10.39 -35.93 -0.09
C PRO A 223 8.98 -35.37 0.14
N CYS A 224 8.08 -35.62 -0.81
CA CYS A 224 6.70 -35.19 -0.67
C CYS A 224 5.91 -36.05 0.33
N PRO A 225 4.98 -35.45 1.09
CA PRO A 225 4.20 -36.19 2.06
C PRO A 225 3.16 -37.09 1.39
N GLY A 226 2.99 -38.31 1.92
CA GLY A 226 2.00 -39.27 1.43
C GLY A 226 2.28 -39.78 0.02
N ASP A 227 1.27 -39.75 -0.85
CA ASP A 227 1.34 -40.20 -2.25
C ASP A 227 1.62 -39.04 -3.23
N GLN A 228 1.97 -37.85 -2.71
CA GLN A 228 2.28 -36.69 -3.54
C GLN A 228 3.58 -36.88 -4.32
N VAL A 229 3.64 -36.25 -5.48
CA VAL A 229 4.79 -36.20 -6.37
C VAL A 229 5.39 -34.80 -6.35
N LYS A 230 6.72 -34.72 -6.54
CA LYS A 230 7.43 -33.46 -6.60
C LYS A 230 7.36 -32.90 -8.02
N CYS A 231 6.82 -31.70 -8.15
CA CYS A 231 6.51 -31.04 -9.40
C CYS A 231 7.42 -29.85 -9.64
N ASP A 232 7.66 -29.57 -10.93
CA ASP A 232 8.42 -28.41 -11.39
C ASP A 232 9.85 -28.33 -10.81
N THR A 233 10.54 -29.48 -10.73
CA THR A 233 11.93 -29.51 -10.26
C THR A 233 12.85 -28.94 -11.36
N ASP A 234 13.49 -27.81 -11.12
CA ASP A 234 14.55 -27.27 -11.98
C ASP A 234 15.89 -27.29 -11.25
N LEU A 235 16.56 -28.43 -11.36
CA LEU A 235 17.90 -28.64 -10.78
C LEU A 235 18.96 -27.69 -11.37
N SER A 236 18.71 -27.10 -12.55
CA SER A 236 19.63 -26.12 -13.14
C SER A 236 19.48 -24.72 -12.55
N ALA A 237 18.31 -24.41 -12.01
CA ALA A 237 18.00 -23.16 -11.32
C ALA A 237 18.09 -23.27 -9.79
N ASN A 238 18.53 -24.41 -9.25
CA ASN A 238 18.44 -24.76 -7.82
C ASN A 238 17.01 -24.59 -7.27
N TYR A 239 16.01 -24.99 -8.05
CA TYR A 239 14.63 -25.01 -7.61
C TYR A 239 14.19 -26.44 -7.33
N ALA A 240 13.94 -26.74 -6.05
CA ALA A 240 13.55 -28.07 -5.62
C ALA A 240 12.19 -28.50 -6.18
N GLY A 241 11.34 -27.55 -6.60
CA GLY A 241 9.95 -27.83 -6.95
C GLY A 241 9.04 -27.84 -5.72
N TRP A 242 7.81 -28.30 -5.90
CA TRP A 242 6.78 -28.33 -4.85
C TRP A 242 5.99 -29.63 -4.89
N CYS A 243 5.34 -29.99 -3.79
CA CYS A 243 4.60 -31.25 -3.68
C CYS A 243 3.14 -31.11 -4.10
N ALA A 244 2.70 -31.97 -5.02
CA ALA A 244 1.34 -31.99 -5.53
C ALA A 244 0.81 -33.42 -5.65
N ASP A 245 -0.51 -33.59 -5.66
CA ASP A 245 -1.11 -34.89 -5.96
C ASP A 245 -0.88 -35.31 -7.43
N VAL A 246 -0.69 -34.34 -8.33
CA VAL A 246 -0.40 -34.55 -9.75
C VAL A 246 0.46 -33.40 -10.29
N CYS A 247 1.47 -33.71 -11.12
CA CYS A 247 2.28 -32.70 -11.80
C CYS A 247 1.76 -32.49 -13.21
N CYS A 248 1.17 -31.31 -13.47
CA CYS A 248 0.75 -30.90 -14.79
C CYS A 248 1.73 -29.89 -15.37
N ASP A 249 2.06 -30.02 -16.65
CA ASP A 249 2.79 -28.98 -17.37
C ASP A 249 1.86 -27.79 -17.63
N TYR A 250 2.00 -26.70 -16.87
CA TYR A 250 1.15 -25.51 -17.00
C TYR A 250 1.10 -24.90 -18.40
N ASN A 251 2.06 -25.22 -19.29
CA ASN A 251 2.03 -24.75 -20.67
C ASN A 251 1.17 -25.60 -21.61
N THR A 252 0.94 -26.87 -21.27
CA THR A 252 0.26 -27.83 -22.15
C THR A 252 -0.92 -28.54 -21.49
N GLU A 253 -1.05 -28.44 -20.17
CA GLU A 253 -2.02 -29.15 -19.34
C GLU A 253 -2.66 -28.25 -18.28
N GLU A 254 -3.95 -28.46 -18.03
CA GLU A 254 -4.71 -27.89 -16.93
C GLU A 254 -4.77 -28.86 -15.75
N THR A 255 -4.61 -28.36 -14.53
CA THR A 255 -4.77 -29.16 -13.30
C THR A 255 -6.24 -29.27 -12.93
N CYS A 256 -6.77 -30.50 -12.98
CA CYS A 256 -8.13 -30.84 -12.57
C CYS A 256 -8.12 -31.26 -11.11
N TYR A 257 -9.04 -30.76 -10.29
CA TYR A 257 -9.04 -31.02 -8.84
C TYR A 257 -9.98 -32.15 -8.40
N ASN A 258 -10.87 -32.66 -9.27
CA ASN A 258 -11.88 -33.64 -8.85
C ASN A 258 -12.23 -34.68 -9.96
N PRO A 259 -11.52 -35.83 -10.01
CA PRO A 259 -10.34 -36.17 -9.22
C PRO A 259 -9.08 -35.38 -9.66
N PRO A 260 -8.03 -35.30 -8.82
CA PRO A 260 -6.72 -34.76 -9.21
C PRO A 260 -6.19 -35.42 -10.49
N SER A 261 -6.07 -34.65 -11.58
CA SER A 261 -5.54 -35.15 -12.86
C SER A 261 -5.03 -34.01 -13.74
N CYS A 262 -4.25 -34.32 -14.77
CA CYS A 262 -3.89 -33.37 -15.83
C CYS A 262 -4.76 -33.61 -17.07
N ALA A 263 -5.22 -32.55 -17.69
CA ALA A 263 -5.91 -32.59 -18.96
C ALA A 263 -5.24 -31.66 -19.97
N LEU A 264 -4.99 -32.14 -21.19
CA LEU A 264 -4.34 -31.32 -22.22
C LEU A 264 -5.18 -30.08 -22.50
N ILE A 265 -4.54 -28.90 -22.48
CA ILE A 265 -5.16 -27.63 -22.86
C ILE A 265 -5.74 -27.74 -24.26
N ALA A 266 -4.99 -28.35 -25.19
CA ALA A 266 -5.41 -28.58 -26.58
C ALA A 266 -6.68 -29.45 -26.73
N ASP A 267 -7.00 -30.29 -25.74
CA ASP A 267 -8.20 -31.11 -25.72
C ASP A 267 -9.38 -30.41 -25.01
N GLY A 268 -9.21 -29.13 -24.66
CA GLY A 268 -10.21 -28.34 -23.93
C GLY A 268 -9.99 -28.32 -22.42
N GLY A 269 -8.90 -28.88 -21.88
CA GLY A 269 -8.66 -28.92 -20.44
C GLY A 269 -9.59 -29.89 -19.71
N CYS A 270 -9.82 -29.64 -18.42
CA CYS A 270 -10.57 -30.50 -17.52
C CYS A 270 -12.04 -30.75 -17.95
N PRO A 271 -12.61 -31.94 -17.70
CA PRO A 271 -14.03 -32.14 -17.93
C PRO A 271 -14.86 -31.27 -16.97
N CYS A 272 -15.91 -30.62 -17.47
CA CYS A 272 -16.82 -29.88 -16.61
C CYS A 272 -17.69 -30.83 -15.76
N PRO A 273 -18.08 -30.40 -14.55
CA PRO A 273 -19.06 -31.12 -13.74
C PRO A 273 -20.34 -31.40 -14.53
N ALA A 274 -21.03 -32.50 -14.21
CA ALA A 274 -22.27 -32.85 -14.88
C ALA A 274 -23.31 -31.73 -14.75
N GLY A 275 -23.80 -31.22 -15.88
CA GLY A 275 -24.74 -30.10 -15.96
C GLY A 275 -24.09 -28.76 -16.33
N GLN A 276 -22.76 -28.69 -16.39
CA GLN A 276 -22.02 -27.52 -16.83
C GLN A 276 -21.40 -27.72 -18.21
N GLU A 277 -21.25 -26.62 -18.94
CA GLU A 277 -20.49 -26.54 -20.17
C GLU A 277 -19.27 -25.64 -19.99
N ARG A 278 -18.30 -25.78 -20.91
CA ARG A 278 -17.03 -25.07 -20.86
C ARG A 278 -17.15 -23.77 -21.66
N CYS A 279 -17.00 -22.66 -20.96
CA CYS A 279 -17.23 -21.31 -21.46
C CYS A 279 -15.91 -20.56 -21.61
N GLY A 280 -15.85 -19.64 -22.58
CA GLY A 280 -14.68 -18.79 -22.80
C GLY A 280 -13.40 -19.54 -23.20
N ALA A 281 -13.51 -20.78 -23.66
CA ALA A 281 -12.36 -21.54 -24.14
C ALA A 281 -11.83 -20.92 -25.45
N ASP A 282 -10.56 -20.51 -25.43
CA ASP A 282 -9.82 -20.02 -26.59
C ASP A 282 -8.51 -20.80 -26.71
N LEU A 283 -8.63 -21.96 -27.36
CA LEU A 283 -7.52 -22.88 -27.59
C LEU A 283 -6.39 -22.27 -28.43
N ALA A 284 -6.65 -21.20 -29.20
CA ALA A 284 -5.61 -20.52 -29.97
C ALA A 284 -4.68 -19.70 -29.06
N ASN A 285 -5.16 -19.29 -27.89
CA ASN A 285 -4.45 -18.48 -26.91
C ASN A 285 -4.14 -19.25 -25.60
N ASN A 286 -4.19 -20.59 -25.62
CA ASN A 286 -4.02 -21.45 -24.46
C ASN A 286 -4.98 -21.14 -23.28
N ASN A 287 -6.17 -20.60 -23.58
CA ASN A 287 -7.21 -20.42 -22.57
C ASN A 287 -8.15 -21.63 -22.61
N THR A 288 -8.12 -22.46 -21.56
CA THR A 288 -9.00 -23.62 -21.43
C THR A 288 -10.46 -23.20 -21.19
N GLY A 289 -10.72 -21.99 -20.72
CA GLY A 289 -12.05 -21.55 -20.31
C GLY A 289 -12.43 -22.06 -18.91
N TRP A 290 -13.66 -21.80 -18.49
CA TRP A 290 -14.19 -22.20 -17.18
C TRP A 290 -15.50 -22.97 -17.34
N CYS A 291 -15.86 -23.75 -16.33
CA CYS A 291 -17.15 -24.45 -16.32
C CYS A 291 -18.24 -23.56 -15.72
N ALA A 292 -19.35 -23.41 -16.44
CA ALA A 292 -20.53 -22.71 -15.97
C ALA A 292 -21.80 -23.45 -16.40
N ASP A 293 -22.92 -23.16 -15.72
CA ASP A 293 -24.20 -23.77 -16.05
C ASP A 293 -24.74 -23.27 -17.41
N ASP A 294 -24.43 -22.01 -17.78
CA ASP A 294 -24.74 -21.40 -19.07
C ASP A 294 -23.53 -20.60 -19.59
N CYS A 295 -23.13 -20.81 -20.84
CA CYS A 295 -22.07 -20.01 -21.49
C CYS A 295 -22.64 -18.78 -22.19
N CYS A 296 -22.38 -17.59 -21.63
CA CYS A 296 -22.66 -16.34 -22.33
C CYS A 296 -21.59 -16.07 -23.38
N ASP A 297 -21.99 -15.76 -24.61
CA ASP A 297 -21.06 -15.24 -25.61
C ASP A 297 -20.70 -13.80 -25.22
N LEU A 298 -19.52 -13.59 -24.64
CA LEU A 298 -19.07 -12.28 -24.16
C LEU A 298 -19.02 -11.18 -25.23
N ASN A 299 -19.13 -11.52 -26.52
CA ASN A 299 -19.21 -10.53 -27.60
C ASN A 299 -20.64 -10.10 -27.92
N THR A 300 -21.63 -10.92 -27.58
CA THR A 300 -23.05 -10.69 -27.95
C THR A 300 -24.00 -10.72 -26.76
N GLU A 301 -23.54 -11.14 -25.58
CA GLU A 301 -24.30 -11.33 -24.36
C GLU A 301 -23.53 -10.83 -23.12
N GLU A 302 -24.25 -10.22 -22.19
CA GLU A 302 -23.77 -9.80 -20.87
C GLU A 302 -24.09 -10.89 -19.83
N ILE A 303 -23.15 -11.17 -18.92
CA ILE A 303 -23.40 -12.06 -17.78
C ILE A 303 -24.19 -11.29 -16.72
N CYS A 304 -25.42 -11.72 -16.46
CA CYS A 304 -26.32 -11.10 -15.51
C CYS A 304 -26.41 -11.87 -14.22
N TYR A 305 -26.44 -11.14 -13.10
CA TYR A 305 -26.60 -11.71 -11.77
C TYR A 305 -27.99 -11.37 -11.24
N ASN A 306 -28.80 -12.40 -10.96
CA ASN A 306 -30.07 -12.19 -10.28
C ASN A 306 -29.82 -11.97 -8.79
N TYR A 307 -29.79 -10.72 -8.33
CA TYR A 307 -29.70 -10.36 -6.91
C TYR A 307 -31.03 -10.59 -6.18
N THR A 308 -31.50 -11.84 -6.12
CA THR A 308 -32.66 -12.22 -5.31
C THR A 308 -32.27 -13.24 -4.24
N GLY A 309 -31.54 -12.76 -3.22
CA GLY A 309 -31.30 -13.48 -1.97
C GLY A 309 -30.27 -14.62 -2.06
N CYS A 310 -29.06 -14.39 -1.52
CA CYS A 310 -27.98 -15.36 -1.19
C CYS A 310 -27.55 -16.42 -2.22
N ILE A 311 -28.19 -16.56 -3.38
CA ILE A 311 -27.83 -17.50 -4.44
C ILE A 311 -27.82 -16.71 -5.75
N SER A 312 -26.63 -16.46 -6.28
CA SER A 312 -26.44 -15.80 -7.56
C SER A 312 -26.66 -16.80 -8.68
N ASN A 313 -27.88 -16.88 -9.22
CA ASN A 313 -28.08 -17.51 -10.52
C ASN A 313 -27.58 -16.55 -11.60
N GLN A 314 -26.62 -17.01 -12.40
CA GLN A 314 -26.14 -16.29 -13.58
C GLN A 314 -27.08 -16.59 -14.76
N TYR A 315 -27.31 -15.60 -15.62
CA TYR A 315 -28.00 -15.79 -16.90
C TYR A 315 -27.43 -14.82 -17.94
N CYS A 316 -27.58 -15.16 -19.21
CA CYS A 316 -27.09 -14.33 -20.31
C CYS A 316 -28.19 -13.40 -20.81
N ALA A 317 -27.87 -12.13 -21.04
CA ALA A 317 -28.75 -11.19 -21.73
C ALA A 317 -28.06 -10.63 -22.96
N ALA A 318 -28.71 -10.67 -24.12
CA ALA A 318 -28.14 -10.15 -25.34
C ALA A 318 -27.78 -8.66 -25.18
N ILE A 319 -26.54 -8.30 -25.54
CA ILE A 319 -26.05 -6.91 -25.57
C ILE A 319 -26.93 -6.08 -26.52
N SER A 320 -27.40 -6.67 -27.63
CA SER A 320 -28.31 -6.03 -28.58
C SER A 320 -29.65 -5.63 -27.95
N ASP A 321 -30.07 -6.29 -26.89
CA ASP A 321 -31.31 -6.01 -26.15
C ASP A 321 -31.07 -5.04 -24.98
N GLY A 322 -29.87 -4.47 -24.91
CA GLY A 322 -29.42 -3.60 -23.83
C GLY A 322 -28.44 -4.29 -22.88
N GLY A 323 -28.44 -5.62 -22.76
CA GLY A 323 -27.73 -6.37 -21.71
C GLY A 323 -28.61 -6.66 -20.49
N CYS A 324 -28.03 -6.72 -19.29
CA CYS A 324 -28.69 -7.10 -18.03
C CYS A 324 -29.70 -6.08 -17.50
N PRO A 325 -30.96 -6.44 -17.21
CA PRO A 325 -31.97 -5.49 -16.75
C PRO A 325 -31.53 -4.79 -15.46
N CYS A 326 -31.76 -3.47 -15.40
CA CYS A 326 -31.42 -2.67 -14.24
C CYS A 326 -32.38 -2.92 -13.06
N PRO A 327 -31.88 -2.88 -11.80
CA PRO A 327 -32.73 -2.93 -10.62
C PRO A 327 -33.83 -1.86 -10.64
N ASP A 328 -34.96 -2.16 -10.01
CA ASP A 328 -36.07 -1.20 -9.87
C ASP A 328 -35.57 0.13 -9.28
N GLY A 329 -35.83 1.24 -9.98
CA GLY A 329 -35.39 2.58 -9.58
C GLY A 329 -34.05 3.04 -10.17
N THR A 330 -33.43 2.23 -11.04
CA THR A 330 -32.25 2.59 -11.83
C THR A 330 -32.55 2.47 -13.33
N GLU A 331 -31.84 3.25 -14.14
CA GLU A 331 -31.84 3.21 -15.59
C GLU A 331 -30.46 2.83 -16.12
N ARG A 332 -30.40 2.40 -17.38
CA ARG A 332 -29.15 1.97 -18.01
C ARG A 332 -28.45 3.16 -18.64
N CYS A 333 -27.23 3.43 -18.18
CA CYS A 333 -26.40 4.56 -18.57
C CYS A 333 -25.21 4.13 -19.41
N GLY A 334 -24.78 4.99 -20.35
CA GLY A 334 -23.61 4.75 -21.19
C GLY A 334 -23.72 3.55 -22.15
N ALA A 335 -24.92 3.02 -22.38
CA ALA A 335 -25.13 1.96 -23.36
C ALA A 335 -24.97 2.52 -24.79
N ASP A 336 -24.08 1.91 -25.57
CA ASP A 336 -23.92 2.19 -26.99
C ASP A 336 -24.13 0.89 -27.78
N LEU A 337 -25.39 0.68 -28.16
CA LEU A 337 -25.82 -0.51 -28.89
C LEU A 337 -25.21 -0.60 -30.30
N GLU A 338 -24.76 0.52 -30.88
CA GLU A 338 -24.11 0.51 -32.19
C GLU A 338 -22.67 -0.02 -32.09
N ASN A 339 -22.01 0.17 -30.95
CA ASN A 339 -20.64 -0.26 -30.68
C ASN A 339 -20.52 -1.45 -29.70
N ASN A 340 -21.63 -2.15 -29.39
CA ASN A 340 -21.69 -3.26 -28.43
C ASN A 340 -21.17 -2.89 -27.02
N VAL A 341 -21.39 -1.65 -26.57
CA VAL A 341 -21.06 -1.23 -25.21
C VAL A 341 -22.28 -1.45 -24.32
N VAL A 342 -22.17 -2.42 -23.40
CA VAL A 342 -23.14 -2.63 -22.33
C VAL A 342 -23.08 -1.44 -21.37
N GLY A 343 -24.20 -0.75 -21.24
CA GLY A 343 -24.33 0.31 -20.25
C GLY A 343 -24.44 -0.24 -18.83
N TRP A 344 -24.07 0.56 -17.85
CA TRP A 344 -24.21 0.23 -16.42
C TRP A 344 -25.55 0.72 -15.88
N CYS A 345 -25.99 0.19 -14.74
CA CYS A 345 -27.22 0.64 -14.10
C CYS A 345 -26.91 1.71 -13.06
N ASP A 346 -27.55 2.88 -13.18
CA ASP A 346 -27.43 3.98 -12.24
C ASP A 346 -28.79 4.64 -12.02
N VAL A 347 -28.94 5.43 -10.95
CA VAL A 347 -30.18 6.15 -10.67
C VAL A 347 -30.41 7.26 -11.70
N ILE A 348 -29.33 7.81 -12.28
CA ILE A 348 -29.37 8.95 -13.21
C ILE A 348 -28.31 8.76 -14.30
N CYS A 349 -28.74 8.84 -15.56
CA CYS A 349 -27.84 8.81 -16.71
C CYS A 349 -27.50 10.20 -17.23
N CYS A 350 -26.27 10.66 -16.98
CA CYS A 350 -25.74 11.86 -17.60
C CYS A 350 -25.04 11.51 -18.92
N ASP A 351 -25.31 12.29 -19.97
CA ASP A 351 -24.60 12.17 -21.24
C ASP A 351 -23.16 12.63 -21.05
N ALA A 352 -22.20 11.70 -20.98
CA ALA A 352 -20.79 12.01 -20.75
C ALA A 352 -20.18 12.99 -21.77
N ALA A 353 -20.78 13.16 -22.96
CA ALA A 353 -20.31 14.12 -23.96
C ALA A 353 -20.80 15.56 -23.70
N THR A 354 -21.93 15.74 -23.01
CA THR A 354 -22.57 17.05 -22.86
C THR A 354 -22.90 17.43 -21.41
N GLN A 355 -22.78 16.50 -20.48
CA GLN A 355 -23.21 16.62 -19.10
C GLN A 355 -22.20 15.96 -18.14
N GLU A 356 -22.07 16.55 -16.96
CA GLU A 356 -21.33 16.03 -15.83
C GLU A 356 -22.32 15.47 -14.79
N THR A 357 -21.97 14.36 -14.15
CA THR A 357 -22.74 13.80 -13.04
C THR A 357 -22.36 14.52 -11.76
N CYS A 358 -23.33 15.21 -11.17
CA CYS A 358 -23.16 16.01 -9.96
C CYS A 358 -23.80 15.31 -8.80
N TYR A 359 -23.17 15.39 -7.63
CA TYR A 359 -23.72 14.88 -6.39
C TYR A 359 -23.94 16.03 -5.43
N GLU A 360 -25.19 16.26 -5.04
CA GLU A 360 -25.50 17.16 -3.93
C GLU A 360 -25.47 16.34 -2.63
N TYR A 361 -24.55 16.68 -1.73
CA TYR A 361 -24.50 16.09 -0.40
C TYR A 361 -25.54 16.76 0.49
N TYR A 362 -26.54 15.98 0.93
CA TYR A 362 -27.46 16.43 1.96
C TYR A 362 -26.95 16.01 3.34
N ASP A 363 -27.17 16.84 4.36
CA ASP A 363 -26.78 16.60 5.76
C ASP A 363 -27.31 15.27 6.36
N ASN A 364 -28.26 14.61 5.69
CA ASN A 364 -28.82 13.32 6.12
C ASN A 364 -28.05 12.10 5.57
N GLY A 365 -26.92 12.30 4.89
CA GLY A 365 -26.11 11.23 4.29
C GLY A 365 -26.70 10.61 3.03
N THR A 366 -27.70 11.25 2.42
CA THR A 366 -28.24 10.85 1.12
C THR A 366 -27.57 11.67 0.03
N TYR A 367 -27.21 11.03 -1.09
CA TYR A 367 -26.71 11.69 -2.29
C TYR A 367 -27.84 11.72 -3.32
N ASN A 368 -28.25 12.90 -3.77
CA ASN A 368 -28.99 12.98 -5.04
C ASN A 368 -28.00 13.32 -6.13
N GLY A 369 -27.84 12.40 -7.07
CA GLY A 369 -27.22 12.72 -8.34
C GLY A 369 -28.07 13.73 -9.12
N TYR A 370 -27.48 14.48 -10.04
CA TYR A 370 -28.17 15.16 -11.13
C TYR A 370 -27.17 15.46 -12.24
N CYS A 371 -27.67 15.74 -13.45
CA CYS A 371 -26.81 16.09 -14.57
C CYS A 371 -26.71 17.60 -14.73
N ALA A 372 -25.50 18.14 -14.80
CA ALA A 372 -25.26 19.53 -15.18
C ALA A 372 -24.61 19.59 -16.56
N ALA A 373 -25.06 20.50 -17.42
CA ALA A 373 -24.49 20.62 -18.76
C ALA A 373 -23.03 21.10 -18.66
N ILE A 374 -22.11 20.43 -19.35
CA ILE A 374 -20.69 20.82 -19.45
C ILE A 374 -20.59 22.22 -20.06
N ALA A 375 -21.45 22.55 -21.02
CA ALA A 375 -21.52 23.88 -21.65
C ALA A 375 -21.88 25.01 -20.67
N ASP A 376 -22.56 24.69 -19.56
CA ASP A 376 -22.88 25.63 -18.48
C ASP A 376 -21.80 25.65 -17.39
N GLY A 377 -20.67 24.99 -17.65
CA GLY A 377 -19.58 24.81 -16.71
C GLY A 377 -19.59 23.48 -15.98
N GLY A 378 -20.69 22.71 -15.96
CA GLY A 378 -20.84 21.48 -15.17
C GLY A 378 -21.33 21.70 -13.74
N CYS A 379 -20.90 20.86 -12.79
CA CYS A 379 -21.46 20.79 -11.44
C CYS A 379 -21.19 22.02 -10.58
N PRO A 380 -22.20 22.79 -10.14
CA PRO A 380 -21.99 24.05 -9.42
C PRO A 380 -21.07 23.86 -8.20
N CYS A 381 -20.16 24.81 -8.02
CA CYS A 381 -19.21 24.76 -6.92
C CYS A 381 -19.88 25.10 -5.58
N PRO A 382 -19.49 24.42 -4.48
CA PRO A 382 -19.94 24.76 -3.14
C PRO A 382 -19.69 26.23 -2.79
N ASP A 383 -20.54 26.80 -1.92
CA ASP A 383 -20.38 28.17 -1.45
C ASP A 383 -18.97 28.43 -0.89
N GLY A 384 -18.30 29.46 -1.43
CA GLY A 384 -16.93 29.81 -1.06
C GLY A 384 -15.84 29.19 -1.94
N THR A 385 -16.23 28.45 -2.99
CA THR A 385 -15.31 27.94 -4.03
C THR A 385 -15.72 28.46 -5.41
N GLU A 386 -14.75 28.57 -6.30
CA GLU A 386 -14.91 28.88 -7.72
C GLU A 386 -14.43 27.72 -8.59
N ARG A 387 -14.86 27.69 -9.85
CA ARG A 387 -14.51 26.64 -10.79
C ARG A 387 -13.19 26.95 -11.48
N CYS A 388 -12.21 26.09 -11.27
CA CYS A 388 -10.85 26.20 -11.76
C CYS A 388 -10.58 25.23 -12.90
N GLY A 389 -9.70 25.60 -13.83
CA GLY A 389 -9.28 24.73 -14.93
C GLY A 389 -10.39 24.34 -15.92
N ALA A 390 -11.54 25.04 -15.91
CA ALA A 390 -12.60 24.81 -16.89
C ALA A 390 -12.19 25.38 -18.26
N ASP A 391 -12.25 24.52 -19.28
CA ASP A 391 -12.03 24.89 -20.68
C ASP A 391 -13.27 24.47 -21.47
N LEU A 392 -14.22 25.40 -21.55
CA LEU A 392 -15.50 25.20 -22.23
C LEU A 392 -15.32 24.99 -23.75
N GLU A 393 -14.21 25.45 -24.35
CA GLU A 393 -13.96 25.24 -25.77
C GLU A 393 -13.55 23.78 -26.06
N ASN A 394 -12.95 23.11 -25.08
CA ASN A 394 -12.49 21.72 -25.17
C ASN A 394 -13.31 20.74 -24.32
N ASN A 395 -14.49 21.14 -23.82
CA ASN A 395 -15.36 20.35 -22.94
C ASN A 395 -14.70 19.86 -21.64
N VAL A 396 -13.81 20.65 -21.05
CA VAL A 396 -13.20 20.35 -19.75
C VAL A 396 -13.98 21.06 -18.65
N VAL A 397 -14.55 20.27 -17.75
CA VAL A 397 -15.54 20.73 -16.76
C VAL A 397 -14.92 21.46 -15.56
N GLY A 398 -13.60 21.51 -15.45
CA GLY A 398 -12.89 22.13 -14.31
C GLY A 398 -13.18 21.42 -12.99
N TRP A 399 -12.60 21.93 -11.90
CA TRP A 399 -12.84 21.46 -10.54
C TRP A 399 -13.15 22.65 -9.63
N CYS A 400 -13.78 22.41 -8.49
CA CYS A 400 -14.10 23.46 -7.54
C CYS A 400 -12.98 23.62 -6.52
N ASP A 401 -12.45 24.83 -6.39
CA ASP A 401 -11.41 25.18 -5.42
C ASP A 401 -11.66 26.58 -4.85
N VAL A 402 -11.04 26.91 -3.72
CA VAL A 402 -11.19 28.24 -3.10
C VAL A 402 -10.52 29.31 -3.96
N ILE A 403 -9.49 28.94 -4.74
CA ILE A 403 -8.67 29.86 -5.53
C ILE A 403 -8.31 29.22 -6.87
N CYS A 404 -8.65 29.90 -7.97
CA CYS A 404 -8.26 29.46 -9.31
C CYS A 404 -7.01 30.18 -9.81
N CYS A 405 -5.88 29.48 -9.77
CA CYS A 405 -4.68 29.94 -10.46
C CYS A 405 -4.70 29.51 -11.93
N ASP A 406 -4.38 30.45 -12.82
CA ASP A 406 -4.19 30.14 -14.23
C ASP A 406 -2.95 29.26 -14.38
N MET A 407 -3.13 27.95 -14.56
CA MET A 407 -2.01 27.00 -14.65
C MET A 407 -1.00 27.32 -15.77
N ALA A 408 -1.37 28.13 -16.77
CA ALA A 408 -0.45 28.54 -17.83
C ALA A 408 0.46 29.70 -17.41
N THR A 409 0.04 30.53 -16.44
CA THR A 409 0.75 31.77 -16.09
C THR A 409 1.00 31.94 -14.60
N GLN A 410 0.43 31.09 -13.75
CA GLN A 410 0.44 31.19 -12.29
C GLN A 410 0.61 29.82 -11.63
N GLU A 411 1.32 29.82 -10.51
CA GLU A 411 1.48 28.69 -9.58
C GLU A 411 0.58 28.90 -8.36
N THR A 412 -0.01 27.82 -7.83
CA THR A 412 -0.74 27.85 -6.55
C THR A 412 0.24 27.75 -5.40
N CYS A 413 0.31 28.79 -4.58
CA CYS A 413 1.21 28.90 -3.44
C CYS A 413 0.46 28.67 -2.15
N TYR A 414 1.07 27.95 -1.22
CA TYR A 414 0.53 27.74 0.12
C TYR A 414 1.33 28.55 1.13
N ASP A 415 0.65 29.33 1.96
CA ASP A 415 1.27 30.02 3.08
C ASP A 415 1.54 29.03 4.22
N TRP A 416 2.73 28.43 4.21
CA TRP A 416 3.17 27.45 5.19
C TRP A 416 3.35 28.04 6.60
N GLU A 417 3.53 29.35 6.73
CA GLU A 417 3.71 30.01 8.03
C GLU A 417 2.37 30.18 8.77
N SER A 418 1.28 30.35 8.02
CA SER A 418 -0.04 30.57 8.60
C SER A 418 -0.68 29.32 9.21
N GLY A 419 -0.20 28.11 8.89
CA GLY A 419 -0.84 26.84 9.27
C GLY A 419 -2.24 26.65 8.66
N THR A 420 -2.70 27.58 7.82
CA THR A 420 -3.98 27.53 7.13
C THR A 420 -3.75 27.23 5.65
N TYR A 421 -4.56 26.35 5.06
CA TYR A 421 -4.58 26.06 3.62
C TYR A 421 -5.15 27.24 2.80
N ASN A 422 -4.75 28.47 3.12
CA ASN A 422 -5.08 29.64 2.31
C ASN A 422 -4.04 29.72 1.20
N GLY A 423 -4.40 29.16 0.03
CA GLY A 423 -3.60 29.31 -1.17
C GLY A 423 -3.52 30.78 -1.62
N TYR A 424 -2.64 31.10 -2.55
CA TYR A 424 -2.72 32.29 -3.40
C TYR A 424 -2.00 32.02 -4.71
N CYS A 425 -2.29 32.79 -5.75
CA CYS A 425 -1.63 32.62 -7.04
C CYS A 425 -0.40 33.53 -7.14
N ALA A 426 0.74 32.96 -7.55
CA ALA A 426 1.93 33.72 -7.91
C ALA A 426 2.23 33.55 -9.40
N ALA A 427 2.58 34.63 -10.09
CA ALA A 427 2.89 34.55 -11.51
C ALA A 427 4.16 33.72 -11.75
N ILE A 428 4.09 32.74 -12.66
CA ILE A 428 5.24 31.93 -13.08
C ILE A 428 6.35 32.83 -13.63
N ALA A 429 5.98 33.87 -14.38
CA ALA A 429 6.92 34.85 -14.95
C ALA A 429 7.70 35.65 -13.88
N ASP A 430 7.17 35.76 -12.67
CA ASP A 430 7.83 36.41 -11.53
C ASP A 430 8.65 35.41 -10.68
N GLY A 431 8.79 34.16 -11.17
CA GLY A 431 9.46 33.09 -10.48
C GLY A 431 8.53 32.15 -9.71
N GLY A 432 7.21 32.27 -9.78
CA GLY A 432 6.29 31.44 -9.00
C GLY A 432 6.28 31.81 -7.51
N CYS A 433 5.98 30.85 -6.63
CA CYS A 433 5.87 31.10 -5.19
C CYS A 433 7.16 31.67 -4.54
N PRO A 434 7.07 32.55 -3.54
CA PRO A 434 8.25 32.91 -2.74
C PRO A 434 8.75 31.67 -1.97
N CYS A 435 10.07 31.54 -1.88
CA CYS A 435 10.69 30.49 -1.07
C CYS A 435 10.70 30.89 0.41
N PRO A 436 10.52 29.92 1.33
CA PRO A 436 10.66 30.18 2.76
C PRO A 436 12.01 30.81 3.12
N ASP A 437 12.04 31.61 4.19
CA ASP A 437 13.27 32.23 4.68
C ASP A 437 14.38 31.19 4.89
N GLY A 438 15.55 31.45 4.30
CA GLY A 438 16.70 30.54 4.34
C GLY A 438 16.77 29.52 3.19
N THR A 439 15.84 29.56 2.25
CA THR A 439 15.87 28.78 0.99
C THR A 439 15.91 29.70 -0.24
N GLU A 440 16.45 29.20 -1.34
CA GLU A 440 16.45 29.84 -2.65
C GLU A 440 15.74 28.96 -3.68
N ARG A 441 15.30 29.59 -4.78
CA ARG A 441 14.56 28.91 -5.84
C ARG A 441 15.52 28.27 -6.84
N CYS A 442 15.45 26.95 -6.95
CA CYS A 442 16.33 26.12 -7.74
C CYS A 442 15.60 25.51 -8.93
N GLY A 443 16.31 25.30 -10.04
CA GLY A 443 15.75 24.64 -11.23
C GLY A 443 14.72 25.46 -11.99
N ALA A 444 14.48 26.72 -11.64
CA ALA A 444 13.57 27.58 -12.38
C ALA A 444 14.09 27.85 -13.80
N ASP A 445 13.25 27.57 -14.80
CA ASP A 445 13.47 27.88 -16.20
C ASP A 445 12.28 28.70 -16.73
N LEU A 446 12.39 30.01 -16.53
CA LEU A 446 11.36 30.97 -16.94
C LEU A 446 11.14 31.00 -18.46
N GLU A 447 12.07 30.52 -19.27
CA GLU A 447 11.87 30.43 -20.73
C GLU A 447 10.93 29.27 -21.10
N ASN A 448 10.87 28.23 -20.26
CA ASN A 448 10.04 27.04 -20.44
C ASN A 448 8.85 26.96 -19.48
N ASN A 449 8.54 28.05 -18.75
CA ASN A 449 7.52 28.09 -17.69
C ASN A 449 7.74 27.05 -16.57
N ASP A 450 9.00 26.69 -16.29
CA ASP A 450 9.34 25.88 -15.13
C ASP A 450 9.60 26.79 -13.94
N VAL A 451 8.75 26.71 -12.93
CA VAL A 451 8.85 27.52 -11.73
C VAL A 451 10.06 27.11 -10.88
N GLY A 452 10.55 25.87 -10.96
CA GLY A 452 11.56 25.37 -10.03
C GLY A 452 11.02 25.10 -8.62
N TRP A 453 11.89 24.68 -7.70
CA TRP A 453 11.55 24.32 -6.32
C TRP A 453 12.39 25.12 -5.32
N CYS A 454 11.94 25.22 -4.07
CA CYS A 454 12.69 25.89 -3.02
C CYS A 454 13.61 24.91 -2.30
N ASP A 455 14.90 25.24 -2.20
CA ASP A 455 15.90 24.43 -1.51
C ASP A 455 16.92 25.33 -0.78
N VAL A 456 17.66 24.79 0.18
CA VAL A 456 18.67 25.54 0.94
C VAL A 456 19.87 25.92 0.05
N ILE A 457 20.10 25.18 -1.04
CA ILE A 457 21.17 25.45 -2.01
C ILE A 457 20.81 24.97 -3.42
N CYS A 458 21.06 25.82 -4.42
CA CYS A 458 20.88 25.47 -5.82
C CYS A 458 22.17 24.98 -6.46
N CYS A 459 22.25 23.67 -6.68
CA CYS A 459 23.33 23.08 -7.47
C CYS A 459 22.95 23.04 -8.94
N ASN A 460 23.88 23.43 -9.82
CA ASN A 460 23.63 23.35 -11.25
C ASN A 460 23.57 21.88 -11.68
N ALA A 461 22.38 21.36 -11.98
CA ALA A 461 22.15 19.95 -12.30
C ALA A 461 23.01 19.40 -13.46
N THR A 462 23.56 20.25 -14.32
CA THR A 462 24.45 19.82 -15.43
C THR A 462 25.93 19.78 -15.06
N THR A 463 26.36 20.51 -14.03
CA THR A 463 27.79 20.64 -13.68
C THR A 463 28.10 20.23 -12.25
N GLU A 464 27.10 20.13 -11.40
CA GLU A 464 27.21 19.96 -9.95
C GLU A 464 26.15 18.99 -9.44
N GLU A 465 26.45 18.30 -8.35
CA GLU A 465 25.52 17.47 -7.58
C GLU A 465 25.43 17.99 -6.14
N THR A 466 24.23 17.88 -5.55
CA THR A 466 23.99 18.25 -4.14
C THR A 466 24.52 17.16 -3.23
N CYS A 467 25.40 17.55 -2.32
CA CYS A 467 26.10 16.67 -1.40
C CYS A 467 25.79 16.99 0.04
N TYR A 468 25.89 15.98 0.90
CA TYR A 468 25.71 16.13 2.34
C TYR A 468 26.99 15.66 3.04
N ASP A 469 27.54 16.50 3.92
CA ASP A 469 28.70 16.12 4.72
C ASP A 469 28.26 15.31 5.95
N TRP A 470 28.06 14.01 5.74
CA TRP A 470 27.73 13.07 6.82
C TRP A 470 28.87 12.95 7.86
N ALA A 471 30.11 13.26 7.50
CA ALA A 471 31.26 13.03 8.37
C ALA A 471 31.39 14.07 9.48
N SER A 472 30.87 15.28 9.29
CA SER A 472 30.89 16.33 10.31
C SER A 472 29.70 16.31 11.27
N GLY A 473 28.71 15.42 11.05
CA GLY A 473 27.46 15.41 11.80
C GLY A 473 26.57 16.63 11.55
N ASN A 474 26.93 17.47 10.57
CA ASN A 474 26.18 18.65 10.15
C ASN A 474 25.58 18.37 8.77
N TYR A 475 24.25 18.24 8.70
CA TYR A 475 23.49 17.97 7.46
C TYR A 475 23.39 19.21 6.54
N THR A 476 24.44 20.01 6.45
CA THR A 476 24.43 21.20 5.58
C THR A 476 24.70 20.77 4.14
N PRO A 477 23.76 20.96 3.20
CA PRO A 477 23.97 20.59 1.81
C PRO A 477 25.00 21.52 1.15
N TYR A 478 25.79 20.99 0.22
CA TYR A 478 26.74 21.77 -0.59
C TYR A 478 26.83 21.22 -2.02
N CYS A 479 27.22 22.07 -2.98
CA CYS A 479 27.37 21.65 -4.37
C CYS A 479 28.79 21.13 -4.64
N ALA A 480 28.90 19.92 -5.21
CA ALA A 480 30.17 19.38 -5.70
C ALA A 480 30.15 19.27 -7.22
N ALA A 481 31.19 19.80 -7.88
CA ALA A 481 31.31 19.68 -9.33
C ALA A 481 31.41 18.21 -9.76
N ILE A 482 30.55 17.79 -10.69
CA ILE A 482 30.55 16.44 -11.28
C ILE A 482 31.90 16.16 -11.94
N THR A 483 32.54 17.17 -12.53
CA THR A 483 33.88 17.06 -13.15
C THR A 483 35.00 16.75 -12.15
N ASN A 484 34.77 17.00 -10.86
CA ASN A 484 35.68 16.63 -9.77
C ASN A 484 35.31 15.29 -9.11
N GLY A 485 34.47 14.48 -9.77
CA GLY A 485 34.03 13.18 -9.28
C GLY A 485 32.77 13.20 -8.43
N GLY A 486 32.07 14.33 -8.37
CA GLY A 486 30.84 14.50 -7.59
C GLY A 486 31.09 14.60 -6.08
N CYS A 487 30.07 14.26 -5.31
CA CYS A 487 30.10 14.15 -3.87
C CYS A 487 31.22 13.20 -3.47
N PRO A 488 32.08 13.59 -2.51
CA PRO A 488 33.01 12.67 -1.91
C PRO A 488 32.19 11.54 -1.31
N LYS A 489 32.21 10.38 -1.99
CA LYS A 489 31.65 9.15 -1.44
C LYS A 489 32.25 9.01 -0.06
N SER A 490 31.39 9.05 0.96
CA SER A 490 31.79 8.90 2.35
C SER A 490 32.85 7.82 2.42
N SER A 491 33.98 8.14 3.03
CA SER A 491 35.17 7.32 3.09
C SER A 491 34.83 5.94 3.65
N GLY A 492 34.51 5.02 2.74
CA GLY A 492 34.00 3.69 3.02
C GLY A 492 34.26 2.81 1.80
N ALA A 493 35.51 2.35 1.70
CA ALA A 493 35.96 1.27 0.83
C ALA A 493 35.70 1.45 -0.69
N VAL A 494 36.73 1.91 -1.43
CA VAL A 494 36.84 1.47 -2.83
C VAL A 494 37.12 -0.03 -2.77
N SER A 495 36.12 -0.85 -3.09
CA SER A 495 36.29 -2.30 -3.09
C SER A 495 37.45 -2.68 -4.02
N TYR A 496 38.28 -3.64 -3.62
CA TYR A 496 39.37 -4.15 -4.46
C TYR A 496 38.87 -4.60 -5.84
N LEU A 497 37.59 -4.95 -5.94
CA LEU A 497 36.90 -5.24 -7.19
C LEU A 497 36.89 -4.04 -8.15
N HIS A 498 36.48 -2.84 -7.70
CA HIS A 498 36.49 -1.63 -8.53
C HIS A 498 37.90 -1.27 -9.02
N TYR A 499 38.94 -1.50 -8.20
CA TYR A 499 40.33 -1.31 -8.61
C TYR A 499 40.74 -2.26 -9.75
N LEU A 500 40.35 -3.54 -9.66
CA LEU A 500 40.67 -4.53 -10.69
C LEU A 500 39.88 -4.29 -11.99
N GLU A 501 38.63 -3.84 -11.89
CA GLU A 501 37.81 -3.45 -13.04
C GLU A 501 38.43 -2.25 -13.77
N ALA A 502 38.86 -1.21 -13.05
CA ALA A 502 39.59 -0.09 -13.64
C ALA A 502 40.91 -0.56 -14.32
N LYS A 503 41.65 -1.48 -13.69
CA LYS A 503 42.86 -2.07 -14.30
C LYS A 503 42.58 -2.91 -15.54
N TYR A 504 41.40 -3.53 -15.63
CA TYR A 504 40.98 -4.30 -16.78
C TYR A 504 40.65 -3.41 -17.99
N ASP A 505 40.06 -2.25 -17.73
CA ASP A 505 39.74 -1.25 -18.74
C ASP A 505 40.98 -0.51 -19.26
N GLU A 506 42.02 -0.33 -18.43
CA GLU A 506 43.32 0.20 -18.85
C GLU A 506 44.10 -0.71 -19.82
N LEU A 507 43.74 -2.01 -19.93
CA LEU A 507 44.42 -2.92 -20.84
C LEU A 507 43.96 -2.69 -22.29
N PRO A 508 44.88 -2.31 -23.21
CA PRO A 508 44.54 -2.01 -24.60
C PRO A 508 43.84 -3.18 -25.30
N ALA A 509 42.98 -2.83 -26.27
CA ALA A 509 42.32 -3.82 -27.11
C ALA A 509 43.36 -4.71 -27.83
N ILE A 510 43.06 -6.00 -27.91
CA ILE A 510 43.96 -6.99 -28.49
C ILE A 510 43.91 -6.83 -30.01
N ILE A 511 44.99 -6.33 -30.61
CA ILE A 511 45.10 -6.15 -32.07
C ILE A 511 46.27 -7.02 -32.57
N GLY A 512 45.93 -8.19 -33.13
CA GLY A 512 46.85 -9.05 -33.88
C GLY A 512 47.42 -10.26 -33.12
N ASP A 513 47.77 -11.31 -33.88
CA ASP A 513 48.35 -12.58 -33.39
C ASP A 513 49.89 -12.52 -33.42
N ASN A 514 50.45 -11.55 -32.70
CA ASN A 514 51.89 -11.48 -32.42
C ASN A 514 52.14 -11.80 -30.94
N ASP A 515 53.40 -12.07 -30.59
CA ASP A 515 53.78 -12.47 -29.22
C ASP A 515 53.35 -11.44 -28.15
N LEU A 516 53.26 -10.16 -28.53
CA LEU A 516 52.79 -9.08 -27.66
C LEU A 516 51.27 -9.15 -27.43
N GLY A 517 50.49 -9.42 -28.48
CA GLY A 517 49.04 -9.62 -28.41
C GLY A 517 48.68 -10.85 -27.57
N ARG A 518 49.48 -11.92 -27.66
CA ARG A 518 49.29 -13.13 -26.86
C ARG A 518 49.57 -12.92 -25.37
N ASP A 519 50.63 -12.20 -25.02
CA ASP A 519 50.93 -11.84 -23.63
C ASP A 519 49.83 -10.95 -23.02
N MET A 520 49.33 -9.99 -23.79
CA MET A 520 48.23 -9.11 -23.36
C MET A 520 46.90 -9.85 -23.21
N PHE A 521 46.61 -10.82 -24.09
CA PHE A 521 45.48 -11.72 -23.94
C PHE A 521 45.53 -12.49 -22.61
N HIS A 522 46.68 -13.09 -22.29
CA HIS A 522 46.82 -13.85 -21.05
C HIS A 522 46.69 -12.96 -19.80
N LYS A 523 47.22 -11.73 -19.82
CA LYS A 523 47.07 -10.76 -18.73
C LYS A 523 45.62 -10.33 -18.54
N LYS A 524 44.92 -9.99 -19.63
CA LYS A 524 43.51 -9.57 -19.60
C LYS A 524 42.59 -10.71 -19.15
N PHE A 525 42.86 -11.92 -19.64
CA PHE A 525 42.13 -13.13 -19.25
C PHE A 525 42.34 -13.48 -17.77
N ALA A 526 43.57 -13.45 -17.28
CA ALA A 526 43.87 -13.71 -15.87
C ALA A 526 43.24 -12.65 -14.94
N LEU A 527 43.21 -11.38 -15.36
CA LEU A 527 42.56 -10.32 -14.60
C LEU A 527 41.04 -10.48 -14.59
N LYS A 528 40.42 -10.86 -15.72
CA LYS A 528 38.98 -11.17 -15.79
C LYS A 528 38.59 -12.31 -14.86
N GLN A 529 39.36 -13.40 -14.86
CA GLN A 529 39.10 -14.52 -13.95
C GLN A 529 39.24 -14.12 -12.48
N LYS A 530 40.18 -13.23 -12.15
CA LYS A 530 40.29 -12.68 -10.79
C LYS A 530 39.07 -11.81 -10.41
N ILE A 531 38.56 -10.99 -11.34
CA ILE A 531 37.36 -10.17 -11.13
C ILE A 531 36.15 -11.07 -10.91
N GLU A 532 35.93 -12.07 -11.76
CA GLU A 532 34.82 -13.03 -11.61
C GLU A 532 34.93 -13.82 -10.30
N ALA A 533 36.11 -14.33 -9.96
CA ALA A 533 36.34 -15.02 -8.69
C ALA A 533 36.07 -14.13 -7.46
N LEU A 534 36.34 -12.82 -7.56
CA LEU A 534 36.05 -11.86 -6.48
C LEU A 534 34.58 -11.46 -6.41
N ARG A 535 33.86 -11.38 -7.54
CA ARG A 535 32.40 -11.19 -7.56
C ARG A 535 31.67 -12.35 -6.90
N HIS A 536 32.22 -13.55 -7.00
CA HIS A 536 31.68 -14.77 -6.39
C HIS A 536 32.24 -15.07 -4.99
N SER A 537 33.12 -14.22 -4.44
CA SER A 537 33.68 -14.37 -3.10
C SER A 537 33.07 -13.36 -2.13
N THR A 538 32.31 -13.84 -1.15
CA THR A 538 31.69 -13.03 -0.07
C THR A 538 32.69 -12.33 0.85
N LYS A 539 34.00 -12.65 0.78
CA LYS A 539 35.07 -11.93 1.48
C LYS A 539 35.71 -10.88 0.57
N LEU A 540 35.09 -9.71 0.47
CA LEU A 540 35.73 -8.53 -0.10
C LEU A 540 36.59 -7.85 0.98
N TYR A 541 37.92 -7.94 0.84
CA TYR A 541 38.85 -7.24 1.74
C TYR A 541 38.78 -5.74 1.47
N VAL A 542 38.29 -4.98 2.46
CA VAL A 542 38.40 -3.53 2.49
C VAL A 542 39.88 -3.17 2.72
N MET A 543 40.51 -2.48 1.76
CA MET A 543 41.86 -1.94 1.94
C MET A 543 41.79 -0.45 2.29
N PRO A 544 42.58 0.03 3.28
CA PRO A 544 42.71 1.45 3.56
C PRO A 544 43.25 2.23 2.35
N ALA A 545 42.72 3.44 2.11
CA ALA A 545 43.08 4.28 0.95
C ALA A 545 44.60 4.62 0.91
N GLU A 546 45.25 4.69 2.06
CA GLU A 546 46.68 4.97 2.21
C GLU A 546 47.58 3.85 1.61
N LEU A 547 47.05 2.63 1.49
CA LEU A 547 47.77 1.46 0.94
C LEU A 547 47.66 1.35 -0.59
N LEU A 548 46.61 1.93 -1.21
CA LEU A 548 46.46 2.03 -2.67
C LEU A 548 47.57 2.88 -3.32
N MET A 549 48.20 3.77 -2.55
CA MET A 549 49.35 4.56 -2.99
C MET A 549 50.70 3.86 -2.78
N SER A 550 50.73 2.66 -2.20
CA SER A 550 51.97 1.88 -2.01
C SER A 550 52.23 0.92 -3.18
N LYS A 551 53.52 0.68 -3.50
CA LYS A 551 53.94 0.03 -4.76
C LYS A 551 53.65 -1.49 -4.87
N ASN A 552 53.12 -2.18 -3.85
CA ASN A 552 52.88 -3.62 -3.98
C ASN A 552 51.85 -4.23 -3.00
N PRO A 553 50.55 -4.17 -3.33
CA PRO A 553 49.47 -4.78 -2.54
C PRO A 553 49.55 -6.32 -2.43
N GLU A 554 50.18 -7.00 -3.40
CA GLU A 554 50.27 -8.47 -3.42
C GLU A 554 51.20 -9.04 -2.34
N GLN A 555 52.19 -8.25 -1.90
CA GLN A 555 53.11 -8.65 -0.83
C GLN A 555 52.40 -8.72 0.53
N TYR A 556 51.49 -7.78 0.81
CA TYR A 556 50.73 -7.73 2.06
C TYR A 556 49.80 -8.93 2.22
N ILE A 557 49.10 -9.34 1.15
CA ILE A 557 48.23 -10.52 1.16
C ILE A 557 49.02 -11.81 1.45
N ARG A 558 50.30 -11.89 1.02
CA ARG A 558 51.20 -13.01 1.36
C ARG A 558 51.71 -12.97 2.79
N GLU A 559 51.85 -11.80 3.40
CA GLU A 559 52.32 -11.65 4.78
C GLU A 559 51.21 -11.89 5.83
N LYS A 560 49.94 -11.81 5.40
CA LYS A 560 48.74 -12.03 6.24
C LYS A 560 48.11 -13.43 6.13
N LYS A 561 48.54 -14.25 5.16
CA LYS A 561 48.24 -15.69 5.08
C LYS A 561 49.36 -16.46 5.76
#